data_AF-A0A5K1HZL5-F1
#
_entry.id   AF-A0A5K1HZL5-F1
#
_cell.length_a   1.000
_cell.length_b   1.000
_cell.length_c   1.000
_cell.angle_alpha   90.00
_cell.angle_beta   90.00
_cell.angle_gamma   90.00
#
_symmetry.space_group_name_H-M   'P 1'
#
loop_
_entity.id
_entity.type
_entity.pdbx_description
1 polymer ?
#
loop_
_entity_poly.entity_id
_entity_poly.type
_entity_poly.pdbx_seq_one_letter_code
_entity_poly.pdbx_strand_id
1 'polypeptide(L)'
;MTPLAYQGRELKKGAGPRHRFLIQIVAGFSYRLTRYTIEKTAHKRPEPQTFPLSGAAVDVLKGWWKQQGEPKVDLVFPSPVTGKRMAPTAMQKPWAAVRKSGGLPNDLQLYTLRHNFASQLVMAGADLLAVSKLMAHADIQTTIAHYAHLAPDHKRDIVEAFARRAPRLSTETIVAAEAQDVSNREFLEDVHVAKS
;
A
#
# COMPACT_ATOMS: atom_id res chain seq x y z
N MET A 1 15.83 -23.01 -14.43
CA MET A 1 14.63 -23.06 -13.59
C MET A 1 14.89 -24.11 -12.51
N THR A 2 15.28 -23.68 -11.32
CA THR A 2 15.63 -24.59 -10.22
C THR A 2 14.77 -24.19 -9.02
N PRO A 3 13.97 -25.10 -8.44
CA PRO A 3 13.01 -24.74 -7.41
C PRO A 3 13.75 -24.50 -6.09
N LEU A 4 13.54 -23.32 -5.49
CA LEU A 4 14.03 -23.04 -4.13
C LEU A 4 13.21 -23.86 -3.14
N ALA A 5 13.81 -24.94 -2.63
CA ALA A 5 13.27 -25.75 -1.55
C ALA A 5 13.16 -24.91 -0.26
N TYR A 6 11.95 -24.84 0.29
CA TYR A 6 11.67 -24.28 1.61
C TYR A 6 12.14 -25.28 2.68
N GLN A 7 13.31 -25.06 3.25
CA GLN A 7 13.81 -25.90 4.34
C GLN A 7 13.34 -25.34 5.68
N GLY A 8 12.17 -25.81 6.11
CA GLY A 8 11.62 -25.55 7.44
C GLY A 8 12.54 -26.16 8.51
N ARG A 9 13.25 -25.31 9.25
CA ARG A 9 13.92 -25.74 10.49
C ARG A 9 12.93 -25.63 11.63
N GLU A 10 12.56 -26.81 12.13
CA GLU A 10 11.78 -27.09 13.32
C GLU A 10 12.29 -26.28 14.53
N LEU A 11 11.38 -25.51 15.13
CA LEU A 11 11.65 -24.70 16.31
C LEU A 11 11.77 -25.62 17.53
N LYS A 12 13.01 -25.89 17.98
CA LYS A 12 13.25 -26.52 19.29
C LYS A 12 12.60 -25.67 20.39
N LYS A 13 11.62 -26.26 21.08
CA LYS A 13 11.01 -25.74 22.31
C LYS A 13 12.07 -25.68 23.42
N GLY A 14 12.37 -24.48 23.92
CA GLY A 14 13.25 -24.33 25.09
C GLY A 14 14.23 -23.16 25.01
N ALA A 15 13.73 -21.93 24.94
CA ALA A 15 14.43 -20.71 25.37
C ALA A 15 13.43 -19.55 25.36
N GLY A 16 13.37 -18.77 26.43
CA GLY A 16 12.45 -17.63 26.61
C GLY A 16 12.51 -16.57 25.49
N PRO A 17 11.62 -15.57 25.51
CA PRO A 17 11.31 -14.73 24.35
C PRO A 17 12.53 -13.93 23.89
N ARG A 18 13.26 -14.46 22.91
CA ARG A 18 14.36 -13.76 22.23
C ARG A 18 13.77 -12.93 21.10
N HIS A 19 13.47 -11.66 21.42
CA HIS A 19 12.97 -10.65 20.50
C HIS A 19 13.98 -10.40 19.37
N ARG A 20 13.60 -10.75 18.14
CA ARG A 20 14.46 -10.74 16.96
C ARG A 20 14.03 -9.62 16.02
N PHE A 21 14.71 -8.48 16.08
CA PHE A 21 14.73 -7.50 15.00
C PHE A 21 15.66 -8.04 13.93
N LEU A 22 15.13 -8.57 12.84
CA LEU A 22 15.95 -8.98 11.71
C LEU A 22 15.51 -8.17 10.50
N ILE A 23 16.16 -7.02 10.34
CA ILE A 23 16.32 -6.42 9.02
C ILE A 23 17.40 -7.29 8.38
N GLN A 24 16.99 -8.37 7.72
CA GLN A 24 17.92 -9.24 7.01
C GLN A 24 18.40 -8.47 5.78
N ILE A 25 19.47 -7.69 5.96
CA ILE A 25 20.24 -7.11 4.87
C ILE A 25 21.06 -8.27 4.27
N VAL A 26 20.39 -9.15 3.51
CA VAL A 26 21.10 -10.10 2.64
C VAL A 26 22.01 -9.27 1.76
N ALA A 27 23.27 -9.62 1.51
CA ALA A 27 24.20 -8.80 0.74
C ALA A 27 23.73 -8.57 -0.72
N GLY A 28 23.85 -7.34 -1.26
CA GLY A 28 23.68 -7.02 -2.71
C GLY A 28 22.43 -6.23 -3.16
N PHE A 29 22.25 -4.96 -2.75
CA PHE A 29 21.04 -4.13 -2.98
C PHE A 29 20.46 -4.19 -4.41
N SER A 30 19.63 -5.18 -4.67
CA SER A 30 18.84 -5.36 -5.88
C SER A 30 17.41 -5.58 -5.41
N TYR A 31 16.57 -4.55 -5.62
CA TYR A 31 15.13 -4.45 -5.29
C TYR A 31 14.70 -5.07 -3.94
N ARG A 32 14.83 -4.34 -2.82
CA ARG A 32 14.84 -4.98 -1.48
C ARG A 32 13.71 -4.61 -0.56
N LEU A 33 12.70 -5.48 -0.57
CA LEU A 33 11.72 -5.65 0.50
C LEU A 33 12.42 -5.62 1.86
N THR A 34 12.04 -4.67 2.71
CA THR A 34 12.54 -4.63 4.09
C THR A 34 11.48 -5.21 5.01
N ARG A 35 11.85 -6.31 5.69
CA ARG A 35 10.99 -7.02 6.65
C ARG A 35 10.94 -6.22 7.95
N TYR A 36 9.74 -5.87 8.42
CA TYR A 36 9.54 -5.11 9.64
C TYR A 36 8.47 -5.76 10.54
N THR A 37 8.88 -6.23 11.72
CA THR A 37 7.94 -6.70 12.74
C THR A 37 7.42 -5.52 13.57
N ILE A 38 6.16 -5.13 13.39
CA ILE A 38 5.49 -4.15 14.26
C ILE A 38 5.12 -4.84 15.59
N GLU A 39 5.91 -4.64 16.63
CA GLU A 39 5.67 -5.28 17.92
C GLU A 39 4.37 -4.84 18.62
N LYS A 40 3.93 -3.60 18.38
CA LYS A 40 2.68 -3.07 18.97
C LYS A 40 1.43 -3.85 18.51
N THR A 41 1.53 -4.55 17.38
CA THR A 41 0.52 -5.47 16.86
C THR A 41 0.94 -6.93 16.90
N ALA A 42 2.14 -7.27 17.40
CA ALA A 42 2.62 -8.67 17.46
C ALA A 42 1.69 -9.57 18.29
N HIS A 43 0.98 -9.02 19.28
CA HIS A 43 -0.03 -9.74 20.06
C HIS A 43 -1.33 -10.03 19.28
N LYS A 44 -1.62 -9.27 18.20
CA LYS A 44 -2.83 -9.43 17.36
C LYS A 44 -2.53 -10.04 15.98
N ARG A 45 -1.31 -9.90 15.47
CA ARG A 45 -0.81 -10.49 14.22
C ARG A 45 0.65 -10.91 14.45
N PRO A 46 0.91 -12.20 14.72
CA PRO A 46 2.25 -12.69 15.05
C PRO A 46 3.21 -12.68 13.86
N GLU A 47 2.69 -12.56 12.63
CA GLU A 47 3.50 -12.54 11.43
C GLU A 47 4.16 -11.17 11.18
N PRO A 48 5.48 -11.14 10.93
CA PRO A 48 6.18 -9.92 10.52
C PRO A 48 5.58 -9.34 9.24
N GLN A 49 5.26 -8.05 9.26
CA GLN A 49 4.80 -7.36 8.07
C GLN A 49 6.01 -6.95 7.21
N THR A 50 5.85 -6.94 5.89
CA THR A 50 6.93 -6.53 4.98
C THR A 50 6.44 -5.35 4.17
N PHE A 51 7.30 -4.34 4.02
CA PHE A 51 6.97 -3.14 3.25
C PHE A 51 8.01 -2.93 2.14
N PRO A 52 7.56 -2.57 0.93
CA PRO A 52 8.47 -2.11 -0.09
C PRO A 52 9.04 -0.73 0.32
N LEU A 53 10.36 -0.58 0.23
CA LEU A 53 11.02 0.71 0.36
C LEU A 53 11.39 1.23 -1.02
N SER A 54 11.27 2.55 -1.22
CA SER A 54 11.75 3.20 -2.44
C SER A 54 13.28 3.19 -2.50
N GLY A 55 13.83 3.32 -3.70
CA GLY A 55 15.29 3.45 -3.89
C GLY A 55 15.86 4.63 -3.10
N ALA A 56 15.19 5.77 -3.12
CA ALA A 56 15.58 6.95 -2.35
C ALA A 56 15.60 6.68 -0.83
N ALA A 57 14.60 5.99 -0.28
CA ALA A 57 14.58 5.63 1.13
C ALA A 57 15.73 4.67 1.47
N VAL A 58 15.98 3.70 0.59
CA VAL A 58 17.12 2.79 0.70
C VAL A 58 18.46 3.54 0.70
N ASP A 59 18.62 4.54 -0.16
CA ASP A 59 19.88 5.29 -0.26
C ASP A 59 20.11 6.16 0.97
N VAL A 60 19.05 6.75 1.54
CA VAL A 60 19.12 7.43 2.85
C VAL A 60 19.55 6.45 3.95
N LEU A 61 18.99 5.23 3.99
CA LEU A 61 19.37 4.22 4.97
C LEU A 61 20.81 3.73 4.79
N LYS A 62 21.30 3.59 3.55
CA LYS A 62 22.71 3.29 3.28
C LYS A 62 23.63 4.42 3.74
N GLY A 63 23.25 5.67 3.48
CA GLY A 63 23.99 6.85 3.94
C GLY A 63 24.09 6.86 5.46
N TRP A 64 22.98 6.63 6.14
CA TRP A 64 22.94 6.46 7.60
C TRP A 64 23.85 5.32 8.08
N TRP A 65 23.77 4.15 7.46
CA TRP A 65 24.61 2.99 7.83
C TRP A 65 26.12 3.29 7.71
N LYS A 66 26.53 4.00 6.64
CA LYS A 66 27.91 4.47 6.48
C LYS A 66 28.33 5.47 7.55
N GLN A 67 27.47 6.43 7.90
CA GLN A 67 27.74 7.42 8.96
C GLN A 67 27.94 6.78 10.33
N GLN A 68 27.33 5.61 10.57
CA GLN A 68 27.52 4.84 11.81
C GLN A 68 28.80 3.98 11.82
N GLY A 69 29.64 4.06 10.79
CA GLY A 69 30.87 3.27 10.69
C GLY A 69 30.62 1.83 10.24
N GLU A 70 29.59 1.61 9.42
CA GLU A 70 29.23 0.29 8.88
C GLU A 70 29.06 -0.80 9.95
N PRO A 71 28.24 -0.55 10.99
CA PRO A 71 28.13 -1.46 12.11
C PRO A 71 27.53 -2.79 11.63
N LYS A 72 28.11 -3.90 12.09
CA LYS A 72 27.63 -5.27 11.82
C LYS A 72 26.48 -5.70 12.74
N VAL A 73 25.76 -4.73 13.31
CA VAL A 73 24.66 -4.99 14.24
C VAL A 73 23.37 -5.25 13.46
N ASP A 74 22.51 -6.12 13.98
CA ASP A 74 21.22 -6.48 13.35
C ASP A 74 20.18 -5.33 13.34
N LEU A 75 20.53 -4.16 13.89
CA LEU A 75 19.66 -3.00 14.04
C LEU A 75 20.07 -1.85 13.11
N VAL A 76 19.11 -1.32 12.36
CA VAL A 76 19.35 -0.11 11.53
C VAL A 76 19.48 1.16 12.40
N PHE A 77 18.79 1.21 13.53
CA PHE A 77 18.84 2.35 14.47
C PHE A 77 19.24 1.86 15.88
N PRO A 78 20.53 1.58 16.11
CA PRO A 78 21.01 1.28 17.45
C PRO A 78 21.02 2.54 18.32
N SER A 79 20.80 2.36 19.62
CA SER A 79 21.01 3.41 20.62
C SER A 79 22.49 3.78 20.67
N PRO A 80 22.86 5.07 20.55
CA PRO A 80 24.27 5.49 20.61
C PRO A 80 24.94 5.15 21.95
N VAL A 81 24.15 5.02 23.02
CA VAL A 81 24.64 4.78 24.39
C VAL A 81 24.74 3.29 24.69
N THR A 82 23.75 2.50 24.29
CA THR A 82 23.63 1.09 24.73
C THR A 82 23.86 0.08 23.62
N GLY A 83 23.91 0.50 22.34
CA GLY A 83 23.94 -0.39 21.18
C GLY A 83 22.67 -1.23 20.97
N LYS A 84 21.72 -1.15 21.90
CA LYS A 84 20.43 -1.85 21.89
C LYS A 84 19.38 -1.01 21.17
N ARG A 85 18.12 -1.46 21.18
CA ARG A 85 16.99 -0.71 20.61
C ARG A 85 16.86 0.69 21.24
N MET A 86 16.59 1.68 20.40
CA MET A 86 16.21 3.02 20.86
C MET A 86 14.96 3.02 21.72
N ALA A 87 14.92 3.91 22.71
CA ALA A 87 13.73 4.16 23.51
C ALA A 87 12.59 4.72 22.64
N PRO A 88 11.30 4.51 22.99
CA PRO A 88 10.17 5.04 22.24
C PRO A 88 10.19 6.57 22.06
N THR A 89 10.82 7.28 23.02
CA THR A 89 10.95 8.74 23.03
C THR A 89 12.19 9.25 22.29
N ALA A 90 13.06 8.36 21.80
CA ALA A 90 14.35 8.75 21.20
C ALA A 90 14.20 9.70 20.00
N MET A 91 13.06 9.66 19.30
CA MET A 91 12.81 10.50 18.13
C MET A 91 12.28 11.90 18.47
N GLN A 92 11.90 12.18 19.72
CA GLN A 92 11.32 13.47 20.10
C GLN A 92 12.33 14.62 19.94
N LYS A 93 13.56 14.44 20.42
CA LYS A 93 14.63 15.47 20.31
C LYS A 93 15.07 15.69 18.85
N PRO A 94 15.41 14.64 18.06
CA PRO A 94 15.70 14.82 16.64
C PRO A 94 14.56 15.49 15.88
N TRP A 95 13.30 15.12 16.16
CA TRP A 95 12.16 15.73 15.51
C TRP A 95 12.00 17.22 15.85
N ALA A 96 12.26 17.62 17.09
CA ALA A 96 12.30 19.04 17.46
C ALA A 96 13.40 19.80 16.71
N ALA A 97 14.59 19.21 16.55
CA ALA A 97 15.67 19.81 15.79
C ALA A 97 15.31 19.97 14.30
N VAL A 98 14.73 18.93 13.67
CA VAL A 98 14.27 18.96 12.28
C VAL A 98 13.21 20.04 12.05
N ARG A 99 12.26 20.17 12.97
CA ARG A 99 11.23 21.22 12.88
C ARG A 99 11.83 22.60 12.98
N LYS A 100 12.76 22.81 13.92
CA LYS A 100 13.46 24.09 14.07
C LYS A 100 14.28 24.44 12.83
N SER A 101 15.01 23.48 12.27
CA SER A 101 15.84 23.72 11.08
C SER A 101 15.00 23.94 9.82
N GLY A 102 13.82 23.30 9.73
CA GLY A 102 12.89 23.45 8.62
C GLY A 102 11.90 24.61 8.75
N GLY A 103 11.93 25.39 9.83
CA GLY A 103 10.95 26.45 10.09
C GLY A 103 9.52 25.95 10.26
N LEU A 104 9.35 24.71 10.74
CA LEU A 104 8.04 24.04 10.85
C LEU A 104 7.35 24.37 12.19
N PRO A 105 6.00 24.28 12.24
CA PRO A 105 5.23 24.52 13.46
C PRO A 105 5.60 23.60 14.64
N ASN A 106 5.50 24.14 15.86
CA ASN A 106 5.85 23.44 17.10
C ASN A 106 4.83 22.36 17.52
N ASP A 107 3.63 22.40 16.97
CA ASP A 107 2.56 21.41 17.18
C ASP A 107 2.62 20.26 16.16
N LEU A 108 3.42 20.40 15.08
CA LEU A 108 3.57 19.37 14.07
C LEU A 108 4.13 18.07 14.68
N GLN A 109 3.31 17.03 14.66
CA GLN A 109 3.66 15.71 15.18
C GLN A 109 4.36 14.87 14.12
N LEU A 110 5.29 14.02 14.55
CA LEU A 110 5.98 13.08 13.65
C LEU A 110 4.98 12.14 12.94
N TYR A 111 3.87 11.80 13.60
CA TYR A 111 2.80 10.97 13.03
C TYR A 111 2.14 11.62 11.80
N THR A 112 2.18 12.95 11.68
CA THR A 112 1.67 13.67 10.51
C THR A 112 2.41 13.29 9.22
N LEU A 113 3.67 12.84 9.29
CA LEU A 113 4.38 12.32 8.11
C LEU A 113 3.69 11.09 7.52
N ARG A 114 3.12 10.22 8.37
CA ARG A 114 2.37 9.04 7.92
C ARG A 114 1.05 9.45 7.27
N HIS A 115 0.38 10.46 7.82
CA HIS A 115 -0.81 11.04 7.19
C HIS A 115 -0.49 11.64 5.83
N ASN A 116 0.56 12.46 5.74
CA ASN A 116 1.00 13.06 4.48
C ASN A 116 1.33 12.00 3.43
N PHE A 117 2.05 10.94 3.81
CA PHE A 117 2.33 9.81 2.91
C PHE A 117 1.05 9.19 2.34
N ALA A 118 0.06 8.92 3.18
CA ALA A 118 -1.21 8.35 2.76
C ALA A 118 -1.99 9.30 1.84
N SER A 119 -2.10 10.56 2.24
CA SER A 119 -2.77 11.60 1.46
C SER A 119 -2.16 11.74 0.07
N GLN A 120 -0.83 11.81 -0.03
CA GLN A 120 -0.15 11.94 -1.32
C GLN A 120 -0.38 10.74 -2.23
N LEU A 121 -0.37 9.52 -1.69
CA LEU A 121 -0.67 8.33 -2.50
C LEU A 121 -2.11 8.34 -3.01
N VAL A 122 -3.08 8.69 -2.17
CA VAL A 122 -4.49 8.72 -2.59
C VAL A 122 -4.75 9.83 -3.60
N MET A 123 -4.16 11.03 -3.41
CA MET A 123 -4.22 12.12 -4.39
C MET A 123 -3.58 11.75 -5.72
N ALA A 124 -2.52 10.93 -5.70
CA ALA A 124 -1.90 10.39 -6.91
C ALA A 124 -2.73 9.26 -7.58
N GLY A 125 -3.91 8.93 -7.06
CA GLY A 125 -4.80 7.91 -7.62
C GLY A 125 -4.45 6.48 -7.22
N ALA A 126 -3.64 6.28 -6.17
CA ALA A 126 -3.35 4.93 -5.68
C ALA A 126 -4.61 4.27 -5.08
N ASP A 127 -4.71 2.96 -5.26
CA ASP A 127 -5.80 2.14 -4.71
C ASP A 127 -5.84 2.20 -3.16
N LEU A 128 -7.02 2.43 -2.60
CA LEU A 128 -7.22 2.57 -1.15
C LEU A 128 -6.86 1.28 -0.39
N LEU A 129 -7.05 0.11 -0.99
CA LEU A 129 -6.63 -1.15 -0.39
C LEU A 129 -5.09 -1.27 -0.36
N ALA A 130 -4.40 -0.88 -1.43
CA ALA A 130 -2.94 -0.79 -1.44
C ALA A 130 -2.42 0.19 -0.38
N VAL A 131 -3.00 1.39 -0.28
CA VAL A 131 -2.65 2.38 0.75
C VAL A 131 -2.89 1.82 2.15
N SER A 132 -4.05 1.18 2.40
CA SER A 132 -4.36 0.54 3.69
C SER A 132 -3.31 -0.51 4.10
N LYS A 133 -2.87 -1.35 3.15
CA LYS A 133 -1.83 -2.35 3.39
C LYS A 133 -0.47 -1.71 3.69
N LEU A 134 -0.07 -0.68 2.95
CA LEU A 134 1.17 0.08 3.19
C LEU A 134 1.14 0.80 4.55
N MET A 135 -0.04 1.24 4.96
CA MET A 135 -0.27 1.83 6.27
C MET A 135 -0.52 0.80 7.37
N ALA A 136 -0.46 -0.51 7.11
CA ALA A 136 -0.67 -1.53 8.13
C ALA A 136 -1.97 -1.36 8.93
N HIS A 137 -3.03 -0.84 8.31
CA HIS A 137 -4.31 -0.72 9.00
C HIS A 137 -4.95 -2.09 9.20
N ALA A 138 -5.49 -2.32 10.39
CA ALA A 138 -6.17 -3.58 10.70
C ALA A 138 -7.46 -3.72 9.88
N ASP A 139 -8.10 -2.60 9.60
CA ASP A 139 -9.34 -2.47 8.84
C ASP A 139 -9.16 -1.38 7.76
N ILE A 140 -9.63 -1.66 6.55
CA ILE A 140 -9.66 -0.71 5.44
C ILE A 140 -10.58 0.48 5.72
N GLN A 141 -11.60 0.32 6.58
CA GLN A 141 -12.51 1.41 6.93
C GLN A 141 -11.77 2.62 7.52
N THR A 142 -10.67 2.40 8.25
CA THR A 142 -9.82 3.49 8.73
C THR A 142 -9.23 4.29 7.57
N THR A 143 -8.74 3.64 6.52
CA THR A 143 -8.22 4.34 5.33
C THR A 143 -9.32 5.07 4.57
N ILE A 144 -10.48 4.43 4.43
CA ILE A 144 -11.63 5.02 3.72
C ILE A 144 -12.08 6.30 4.43
N ALA A 145 -12.35 6.21 5.73
CA ALA A 145 -12.83 7.33 6.54
C ALA A 145 -11.86 8.53 6.53
N HIS A 146 -10.54 8.28 6.51
CA HIS A 146 -9.54 9.34 6.61
C HIS A 146 -9.04 9.88 5.27
N TYR A 147 -9.07 9.10 4.17
CA TYR A 147 -8.40 9.50 2.93
C TYR A 147 -9.23 9.34 1.66
N ALA A 148 -10.36 8.62 1.65
CA ALA A 148 -11.11 8.37 0.41
C ALA A 148 -11.57 9.66 -0.29
N HIS A 149 -11.83 10.73 0.47
CA HIS A 149 -12.23 12.03 -0.07
C HIS A 149 -11.11 12.74 -0.88
N LEU A 150 -9.86 12.29 -0.77
CA LEU A 150 -8.73 12.82 -1.53
C LEU A 150 -8.56 12.12 -2.89
N ALA A 151 -9.30 11.04 -3.14
CA ALA A 151 -9.17 10.27 -4.36
C ALA A 151 -9.68 11.10 -5.55
N PRO A 152 -8.95 11.15 -6.67
CA PRO A 152 -9.41 11.85 -7.86
C PRO A 152 -10.67 11.18 -8.43
N ASP A 153 -11.59 11.98 -8.99
CA ASP A 153 -12.81 11.46 -9.60
C ASP A 153 -12.50 10.89 -10.99
N HIS A 154 -12.37 9.57 -11.06
CA HIS A 154 -12.14 8.84 -12.31
C HIS A 154 -13.38 8.07 -12.79
N LYS A 155 -14.58 8.38 -12.27
CA LYS A 155 -15.79 7.59 -12.59
C LYS A 155 -16.06 7.53 -14.09
N ARG A 156 -15.90 8.65 -14.80
CA ARG A 156 -16.11 8.73 -16.26
C ARG A 156 -15.07 7.90 -17.01
N ASP A 157 -13.80 8.07 -16.69
CA ASP A 157 -12.70 7.34 -17.34
C ASP A 157 -12.84 5.82 -17.18
N ILE A 158 -13.31 5.37 -16.00
CA ILE A 158 -13.56 3.95 -15.72
C ILE A 158 -14.69 3.43 -16.59
N VAL A 159 -15.81 4.17 -16.68
CA VAL A 159 -16.95 3.78 -17.54
C VAL A 159 -16.53 3.75 -19.01
N GLU A 160 -15.77 4.73 -19.48
CA GLU A 160 -15.27 4.77 -20.86
C GLU A 160 -14.27 3.65 -21.16
N ALA A 161 -13.38 3.33 -20.22
CA ALA A 161 -12.46 2.21 -20.35
C ALA A 161 -13.20 0.87 -20.42
N PHE A 162 -14.25 0.70 -19.62
CA PHE A 162 -15.12 -0.47 -19.68
C PHE A 162 -15.85 -0.56 -21.03
N ALA A 163 -16.46 0.55 -21.48
CA ALA A 163 -17.18 0.61 -22.76
C ALA A 163 -16.28 0.30 -23.97
N ARG A 164 -15.03 0.77 -23.97
CA ARG A 164 -14.05 0.45 -25.02
C ARG A 164 -13.73 -1.03 -25.14
N ARG A 165 -13.92 -1.79 -24.07
CA ARG A 165 -13.59 -3.22 -23.97
C ARG A 165 -14.81 -4.12 -24.25
N ALA A 166 -16.01 -3.54 -24.23
CA ALA A 166 -17.20 -4.20 -24.77
C ALA A 166 -17.07 -4.29 -26.30
N PRO A 167 -17.52 -5.40 -26.92
CA PRO A 167 -17.58 -5.48 -28.38
C PRO A 167 -18.44 -4.31 -28.87
N ARG A 168 -17.88 -3.50 -29.78
CA ARG A 168 -18.67 -2.44 -30.42
C ARG A 168 -19.74 -3.14 -31.23
N LEU A 169 -21.00 -2.93 -30.85
CA LEU A 169 -22.11 -3.28 -31.73
C LEU A 169 -21.89 -2.50 -33.02
N SER A 170 -21.80 -3.21 -34.15
CA SER A 170 -21.69 -2.54 -35.44
C SER A 170 -22.97 -1.75 -35.68
N THR A 171 -22.87 -0.62 -36.37
CA THR A 171 -24.05 0.17 -36.75
C THR A 171 -25.06 -0.69 -37.52
N GLU A 172 -24.59 -1.66 -38.31
CA GLU A 172 -25.42 -2.65 -38.99
C GLU A 172 -26.20 -3.53 -38.01
N THR A 173 -25.59 -3.96 -36.89
CA THR A 173 -26.29 -4.73 -35.84
C THR A 173 -27.34 -3.90 -35.11
N ILE A 174 -27.07 -2.62 -34.87
CA ILE A 174 -28.00 -1.70 -34.19
C ILE A 174 -29.21 -1.41 -35.10
N VAL A 175 -28.95 -1.06 -36.37
CA VAL A 175 -30.02 -0.78 -37.35
C VAL A 175 -30.83 -2.05 -37.66
N ALA A 176 -30.21 -3.22 -37.70
CA ALA A 176 -30.93 -4.48 -37.89
C ALA A 176 -31.84 -4.81 -36.69
N ALA A 177 -31.42 -4.51 -35.46
CA ALA A 177 -32.23 -4.68 -34.26
C ALA A 177 -33.41 -3.70 -34.23
N GLU A 178 -33.21 -2.43 -34.62
CA GLU A 178 -34.28 -1.44 -34.74
C GLU A 178 -35.29 -1.80 -35.84
N ALA A 179 -34.82 -2.29 -37.00
CA ALA A 179 -35.69 -2.74 -38.09
C ALA A 179 -36.55 -3.96 -37.70
N GLN A 180 -36.01 -4.88 -36.90
CA GLN A 180 -36.78 -6.00 -36.36
C GLN A 180 -37.81 -5.57 -35.31
N ASP A 181 -37.51 -4.55 -34.50
CA ASP A 181 -38.46 -4.02 -33.50
C ASP A 181 -39.63 -3.29 -34.17
N VAL A 182 -39.37 -2.50 -35.22
CA VAL A 182 -40.41 -1.85 -36.01
C VAL A 182 -41.30 -2.89 -36.72
N SER A 183 -40.70 -3.89 -37.36
CA SER A 183 -41.45 -4.97 -38.02
C SER A 183 -42.29 -5.79 -37.05
N ASN A 184 -41.80 -6.04 -35.83
CA ASN A 184 -42.56 -6.74 -34.79
C ASN A 184 -43.72 -5.88 -34.24
N ARG A 185 -43.58 -4.55 -34.21
CA ARG A 185 -44.67 -3.64 -33.85
C ARG A 185 -45.75 -3.58 -34.92
N GLU A 186 -45.37 -3.45 -36.20
CA GLU A 186 -46.32 -3.45 -37.32
C GLU A 186 -47.11 -4.77 -37.39
N PHE A 187 -46.46 -5.90 -37.14
CA PHE A 187 -47.13 -7.20 -37.09
C PHE A 187 -48.15 -7.32 -35.93
N LEU A 188 -47.90 -6.67 -34.79
CA LEU A 188 -48.83 -6.68 -33.65
C LEU A 188 -50.03 -5.74 -33.85
N GLU A 189 -49.88 -4.67 -34.62
CA GLU A 189 -50.98 -3.78 -35.00
C GLU A 189 -51.91 -4.44 -36.03
N ASP A 190 -51.37 -5.13 -37.03
CA ASP A 190 -52.16 -5.86 -38.04
C ASP A 190 -52.96 -7.04 -37.44
N VAL A 191 -52.40 -7.74 -36.45
CA VAL A 191 -53.09 -8.83 -35.74
C VAL A 191 -54.26 -8.30 -34.87
N HIS A 192 -54.22 -7.04 -34.43
CA HIS A 192 -55.33 -6.41 -33.71
C HIS A 192 -56.47 -5.95 -34.65
N VAL A 193 -56.14 -5.54 -35.88
CA VAL A 193 -57.15 -5.12 -36.88
C VAL A 193 -57.89 -6.33 -37.47
N ALA A 194 -57.24 -7.49 -37.62
CA ALA A 194 -57.86 -8.70 -38.18
C ALA A 194 -58.80 -9.48 -37.23
N LYS A 195 -59.00 -9.01 -35.99
CA LYS A 195 -59.86 -9.66 -34.97
C LYS A 195 -61.13 -8.88 -34.61
N SER A 196 -61.47 -7.80 -35.32
CA SER A 196 -62.76 -7.08 -35.23
C SER A 196 -63.63 -7.35 -36.44
#